data_AF-A0A1I1X8P1-F1
#
_entry.id   AF-A0A1I1X8P1-F1
#
_cell.length_a   1.000
_cell.length_b   1.000
_cell.length_c   1.000
_cell.angle_alpha   90.00
_cell.angle_beta   90.00
_cell.angle_gamma   90.00
#
_symmetry.space_group_name_H-M   'P 1'
#
loop_
_entity.id
_entity.type
_entity.pdbx_description
1 polymer ?
#
loop_
_entity_poly.entity_id
_entity_poly.type
_entity_poly.pdbx_seq_one_letter_code
_entity_poly.pdbx_strand_id
1 'polypeptide(L)'
;MDELRTPDFPVRWVLITIVAGFVLVGAVVGVITLTYGGARPSSFPQPSDLGAPRLETEPVANHEAWLARQRALLSGAEGRTPITEAMEAIAARGAEAYAPLPAEGGAQ
;
A
#
# COMPACT_ATOMS: atom_id res chain seq x y z
N MET A 1 57.50 0.03 7.54
CA MET A 1 57.55 0.20 6.07
C MET A 1 56.32 -0.50 5.55
N ASP A 2 55.24 0.27 5.44
CA ASP A 2 53.91 -0.23 5.17
C ASP A 2 53.85 -0.84 3.76
N GLU A 3 53.69 -2.15 3.72
CA GLU A 3 53.28 -2.88 2.52
C GLU A 3 51.90 -2.36 2.11
N LEU A 4 51.90 -1.44 1.15
CA LEU A 4 50.72 -1.05 0.39
C LEU A 4 50.21 -2.31 -0.35
N ARG A 5 49.33 -3.07 0.33
CA ARG A 5 48.59 -4.19 -0.24
C ARG A 5 47.88 -3.70 -1.50
N THR A 6 48.44 -4.00 -2.66
CA THR A 6 47.73 -3.88 -3.93
C THR A 6 46.53 -4.82 -3.89
N PRO A 7 45.30 -4.30 -3.98
CA PRO A 7 44.11 -5.14 -3.94
C PRO A 7 44.10 -6.12 -5.12
N ASP A 8 43.86 -7.40 -4.81
CA ASP A 8 43.90 -8.54 -5.76
C ASP A 8 42.63 -8.62 -6.66
N PHE A 9 41.91 -7.52 -6.78
CA PHE A 9 40.67 -7.42 -7.55
C PHE A 9 40.73 -6.21 -8.49
N PRO A 10 40.03 -6.26 -9.64
CA PRO A 10 40.15 -5.22 -10.63
C PRO A 10 39.46 -3.92 -10.19
N VAL A 11 40.20 -3.07 -9.47
CA VAL A 11 39.73 -1.79 -8.89
C VAL A 11 39.03 -0.92 -9.94
N ARG A 12 39.55 -0.88 -11.16
CA ARG A 12 38.96 -0.09 -12.25
C ARG A 12 37.55 -0.56 -12.60
N TRP A 13 37.29 -1.86 -12.60
CA TRP A 13 35.95 -2.42 -12.85
C TRP A 13 34.99 -2.13 -11.70
N VAL A 14 35.46 -2.20 -10.45
CA VAL A 14 34.67 -1.83 -9.27
C VAL A 14 34.29 -0.35 -9.29
N LEU A 15 35.22 0.54 -9.65
CA LEU A 15 34.91 1.96 -9.77
C LEU A 15 33.91 2.24 -10.90
N ILE A 16 34.05 1.56 -12.05
CA ILE A 16 33.12 1.68 -13.17
C ILE A 16 31.72 1.23 -12.75
N THR A 17 31.57 0.10 -12.06
CA THR A 17 30.25 -0.39 -11.62
C THR A 17 29.62 0.52 -10.58
N ILE A 18 30.40 1.08 -9.65
CA ILE A 18 29.92 2.07 -8.68
C ILE A 18 29.39 3.31 -9.41
N VAL A 19 30.18 3.88 -10.33
CA VAL A 19 29.78 5.07 -11.10
C VAL A 19 28.55 4.78 -11.95
N ALA A 20 28.51 3.64 -12.64
CA ALA A 20 27.35 3.22 -13.43
C ALA A 20 26.09 3.07 -12.57
N GLY A 21 26.22 2.53 -11.36
CA GLY A 21 25.13 2.44 -10.39
C GLY A 21 24.60 3.81 -9.99
N PHE A 22 25.47 4.76 -9.66
CA PHE A 22 25.05 6.13 -9.34
C PHE A 22 24.39 6.84 -10.53
N VAL A 23 24.91 6.66 -11.75
CA VAL A 23 24.30 7.21 -12.96
C VAL A 23 22.91 6.62 -13.18
N LEU A 24 22.73 5.32 -12.98
CA LEU A 24 21.43 4.65 -13.10
C LEU A 24 20.43 5.18 -12.05
N VAL A 25 20.85 5.28 -10.79
CA VAL A 25 20.01 5.84 -9.71
C VAL A 25 19.63 7.28 -10.04
N GLY A 26 20.59 8.11 -10.47
CA GLY A 26 20.34 9.49 -10.89
C GLY A 26 19.35 9.57 -12.06
N ALA A 27 19.47 8.68 -13.04
CA ALA A 27 18.54 8.61 -14.16
C ALA A 27 17.12 8.23 -13.71
N VAL A 28 16.97 7.25 -12.82
CA VAL A 28 15.67 6.85 -12.25
C VAL A 28 15.04 8.01 -11.47
N VAL A 29 15.81 8.67 -10.60
CA VAL A 29 15.34 9.85 -9.85
C VAL A 29 14.93 10.98 -10.80
N GLY A 30 15.70 11.21 -11.86
CA GLY A 30 15.38 12.18 -12.90
C GLY A 30 14.06 11.86 -13.61
N VAL A 31 13.86 10.62 -14.03
CA VAL A 31 12.61 10.15 -14.65
C VAL A 31 11.43 10.35 -13.71
N ILE A 32 11.55 9.94 -12.45
CA ILE A 32 10.49 10.14 -11.44
C ILE A 32 10.20 11.62 -11.29
N THR A 33 11.21 12.47 -11.15
CA THR A 33 11.02 13.91 -10.93
C THR A 33 10.33 14.57 -12.12
N LEU A 34 10.74 14.23 -13.34
CA LEU A 34 10.15 14.79 -14.57
C LEU A 34 8.71 14.31 -14.81
N THR A 35 8.45 13.02 -14.60
CA THR A 35 7.11 12.45 -14.83
C THR A 35 6.13 12.80 -13.72
N TYR A 36 6.59 12.84 -12.47
CA TYR A 36 5.75 13.14 -11.31
C TYR A 36 5.42 14.63 -11.18
N GLY A 37 6.27 15.53 -11.69
CA GLY A 37 6.00 16.96 -11.73
C GLY A 37 4.74 17.32 -12.53
N GLY A 38 4.49 16.64 -13.66
CA GLY A 38 3.28 16.81 -14.46
C GLY A 38 2.02 16.15 -13.88
N ALA A 39 2.19 15.20 -12.97
CA ALA A 39 1.09 14.50 -12.31
C ALA A 39 0.53 15.24 -11.10
N ARG A 40 1.22 16.28 -10.61
CA ARG A 40 0.75 17.10 -9.49
C ARG A 40 -0.15 18.23 -10.00
N PRO A 41 -1.30 18.48 -9.35
CA PRO A 41 -2.00 19.74 -9.57
C PRO A 41 -1.06 20.89 -9.18
N SER A 42 -0.99 21.92 -10.03
CA SER A 42 -0.13 23.10 -9.83
C SER A 42 -0.47 23.92 -8.59
N SER A 43 -1.65 23.68 -8.02
CA SER A 43 -2.11 24.23 -6.75
C SER A 43 -3.01 23.21 -6.05
N PHE A 44 -2.85 23.07 -4.73
CA PHE A 44 -3.88 22.41 -3.92
C PHE A 44 -5.12 23.32 -3.87
N PRO A 45 -6.34 22.76 -3.92
CA PRO A 45 -7.55 23.56 -3.76
C PRO A 45 -7.48 24.27 -2.40
N GLN A 46 -7.68 25.58 -2.42
CA GLN A 46 -7.73 26.36 -1.20
C GLN A 46 -8.99 25.94 -0.41
N PRO A 47 -9.00 26.04 0.93
CA PRO A 47 -10.20 25.70 1.72
C PRO A 47 -11.46 26.47 1.27
N SER A 48 -11.29 27.67 0.70
CA SER A 48 -12.37 28.46 0.10
C SER A 48 -12.97 27.84 -1.16
N ASP A 49 -12.24 26.96 -1.85
CA ASP A 49 -12.65 26.33 -3.11
C ASP A 49 -13.59 25.14 -2.87
N LEU A 50 -13.68 24.65 -1.63
CA LEU A 50 -14.57 23.55 -1.23
C LEU A 50 -16.06 23.95 -1.25
N GLY A 51 -16.35 25.24 -1.48
CA GLY A 51 -17.69 25.81 -1.45
C GLY A 51 -18.22 25.98 -0.03
N ALA A 52 -19.38 26.63 0.08
CA ALA A 52 -20.06 26.75 1.37
C ALA A 52 -20.53 25.36 1.83
N PRO A 53 -20.33 25.00 3.12
CA PRO A 53 -20.86 23.76 3.67
C PRO A 53 -22.37 23.74 3.48
N ARG A 54 -22.88 22.70 2.80
CA ARG A 54 -24.31 22.49 2.62
C ARG A 54 -24.85 21.80 3.86
N LEU A 55 -26.03 22.22 4.31
CA LEU A 55 -26.77 21.50 5.33
C LEU A 55 -27.21 20.16 4.74
N GLU A 56 -26.81 19.08 5.40
CA GLU A 56 -27.30 17.73 5.12
C GLU A 56 -28.80 17.67 5.43
N THR A 57 -29.63 17.45 4.42
CA THR A 57 -31.08 17.45 4.55
C THR A 57 -31.64 16.06 4.87
N GLU A 58 -30.89 15.00 4.60
CA GLU A 58 -31.35 13.62 4.76
C GLU A 58 -30.29 12.75 5.47
N PRO A 59 -29.90 13.08 6.71
CA PRO A 59 -28.80 12.40 7.40
C PRO A 59 -29.06 10.91 7.59
N VAL A 60 -30.32 10.51 7.81
CA VAL A 60 -30.70 9.11 8.00
C VAL A 60 -30.56 8.32 6.70
N ALA A 61 -31.12 8.82 5.59
CA ALA A 61 -31.06 8.15 4.29
C ALA A 61 -29.60 8.04 3.78
N ASN A 62 -28.79 9.09 3.98
CA ASN A 62 -27.38 9.06 3.61
C ASN A 62 -26.57 8.07 4.46
N HIS A 63 -26.86 7.96 5.75
CA HIS A 63 -26.25 6.96 6.62
C HIS A 63 -26.64 5.53 6.22
N GLU A 64 -27.91 5.28 5.91
CA GLU A 64 -28.38 3.98 5.42
C GLU A 64 -27.73 3.58 4.09
N ALA A 65 -27.64 4.52 3.14
CA ALA A 65 -26.97 4.30 1.86
C ALA A 65 -25.46 4.03 2.03
N TRP A 66 -24.81 4.73 2.97
CA TRP A 66 -23.42 4.46 3.33
C TRP A 66 -23.25 3.06 3.94
N LEU A 67 -24.10 2.66 4.89
CA LEU A 67 -24.08 1.32 5.48
C LEU A 67 -24.29 0.23 4.43
N ALA A 68 -25.23 0.42 3.50
CA ALA A 68 -25.45 -0.53 2.41
C ALA A 68 -24.21 -0.72 1.53
N ARG A 69 -23.51 0.38 1.19
CA ARG A 69 -22.25 0.32 0.43
C ARG A 69 -21.13 -0.39 1.21
N GLN A 70 -21.00 -0.12 2.51
CA GLN A 70 -20.00 -0.79 3.34
C GLN A 70 -20.27 -2.30 3.43
N ARG A 71 -21.54 -2.72 3.59
CA ARG A 71 -21.90 -4.15 3.59
C ARG A 71 -21.54 -4.81 2.26
N ALA A 72 -21.79 -4.14 1.13
CA ALA A 72 -21.43 -4.66 -0.19
C ALA A 72 -19.91 -4.80 -0.38
N LEU A 73 -19.09 -3.93 0.22
CA LEU A 73 -17.63 -4.07 0.21
C LEU A 73 -17.14 -5.22 1.09
N LEU A 74 -17.87 -5.49 2.18
CA LEU A 74 -17.52 -6.48 3.20
C LEU A 74 -18.16 -7.86 2.96
N SER A 75 -18.97 -8.02 1.91
CA SER A 75 -19.67 -9.25 1.57
C SER A 75 -18.78 -10.31 0.91
N GLY A 76 -17.45 -10.20 1.02
CA GLY A 76 -16.50 -11.18 0.50
C GLY A 76 -16.35 -11.13 -1.01
N ALA A 77 -15.49 -10.25 -1.52
CA ALA A 77 -15.01 -10.32 -2.90
C ALA A 77 -13.72 -11.16 -2.96
N GLU A 78 -13.52 -11.88 -4.08
CA GLU A 78 -12.27 -12.59 -4.42
C GLU A 78 -11.86 -13.70 -3.42
N GLY A 79 -12.80 -14.57 -3.03
CA GLY A 79 -12.51 -15.74 -2.20
C GLY A 79 -12.28 -15.43 -0.72
N ARG A 80 -12.60 -14.22 -0.26
CA ARG A 80 -12.56 -13.83 1.15
C ARG A 80 -13.90 -14.11 1.81
N THR A 81 -13.88 -14.74 2.99
CA THR A 81 -15.07 -14.95 3.82
C THR A 81 -15.71 -13.61 4.18
N PRO A 82 -17.03 -13.43 4.02
CA PRO A 82 -17.74 -12.25 4.48
C PRO A 82 -17.45 -11.98 5.97
N ILE A 83 -17.32 -10.71 6.35
CA ILE A 83 -16.94 -10.36 7.72
C ILE A 83 -17.94 -10.89 8.76
N THR A 84 -19.22 -10.98 8.40
CA THR A 84 -20.27 -11.53 9.28
C THR A 84 -20.02 -13.00 9.60
N GLU A 85 -19.74 -13.81 8.58
CA GLU A 85 -19.41 -15.23 8.74
C GLU A 85 -18.08 -15.42 9.48
N ALA A 86 -17.08 -14.58 9.20
CA ALA A 86 -15.81 -14.60 9.93
C ALA A 86 -16.01 -14.30 11.43
N MET A 87 -16.85 -13.32 11.77
CA MET A 87 -17.16 -12.96 13.15
C MET A 87 -17.97 -14.06 13.85
N GLU A 88 -18.90 -14.71 13.16
CA GLU A 88 -19.62 -15.87 13.68
C GLU A 88 -18.68 -17.05 13.95
N ALA A 89 -17.77 -17.34 13.03
CA ALA A 89 -16.77 -18.40 13.20
C ALA A 89 -15.85 -18.11 14.40
N ILE A 90 -15.42 -16.86 14.57
CA ILE A 90 -14.63 -16.42 15.73
C ILE A 90 -15.44 -16.56 17.03
N ALA A 91 -16.69 -16.10 17.04
CA ALA A 91 -17.56 -16.16 18.20
C ALA A 91 -17.82 -17.62 18.62
N ALA A 92 -18.03 -18.52 17.66
CA ALA A 92 -18.24 -19.94 17.92
C ALA A 92 -17.02 -20.64 18.53
N ARG A 93 -15.79 -20.16 18.24
CA ARG A 93 -14.56 -20.71 18.82
C ARG A 93 -14.29 -20.27 20.26
N GLY A 94 -14.92 -19.18 20.72
CA GLY A 94 -14.82 -18.72 22.10
C GLY A 94 -13.38 -18.50 22.57
N ALA A 95 -12.92 -19.31 23.54
CA ALA A 95 -11.57 -19.20 24.09
C ALA A 95 -10.45 -19.52 23.08
N GLU A 96 -10.76 -20.27 22.01
CA GLU A 96 -9.81 -20.63 20.95
C GLU A 96 -9.89 -19.72 19.72
N ALA A 97 -10.59 -18.59 19.83
CA ALA A 97 -10.79 -17.62 18.74
C ALA A 97 -9.50 -17.24 17.99
N TYR A 98 -8.38 -17.15 18.72
CA TYR A 98 -7.08 -16.73 18.18
C TYR A 98 -6.14 -17.88 17.84
N ALA A 99 -6.55 -19.14 18.04
CA ALA A 99 -5.73 -20.28 17.63
C ALA A 99 -5.66 -20.34 16.09
N PRO A 100 -4.52 -20.78 15.51
CA PRO A 100 -4.35 -20.85 14.07
C PRO A 100 -5.49 -21.63 13.40
N LEU A 101 -5.94 -21.14 12.24
CA LEU A 101 -6.94 -21.85 11.45
C LEU A 101 -6.32 -23.16 10.93
N PRO A 102 -7.06 -24.27 10.92
CA PRO A 102 -6.60 -25.48 10.25
C PRO A 102 -6.34 -25.14 8.77
N ALA A 103 -5.17 -25.49 8.27
CA ALA A 103 -4.79 -25.22 6.89
C ALA A 103 -5.75 -25.97 5.95
N GLU A 104 -6.55 -25.24 5.17
CA GLU A 104 -7.26 -25.83 4.05
C GLU A 104 -6.23 -26.19 2.96
N GLY A 105 -5.91 -27.49 2.84
CA GLY A 105 -4.98 -27.97 1.81
C GLY A 105 -4.12 -29.19 2.15
N GLY A 106 -4.55 -30.06 3.08
CA GLY A 106 -3.93 -31.37 3.30
C GLY A 106 -4.67 -32.49 2.56
N ALA A 107 -4.75 -32.45 1.24
CA ALA A 107 -5.10 -33.61 0.44
C ALA A 107 -3.81 -34.36 0.07
N GLN A 108 -3.44 -35.33 0.89
CA GLN A 108 -2.84 -36.61 0.48
C GLN A 108 -3.44 -37.72 1.34
#